data_AF-A0A260C4J5-F1
#
_entry.id   AF-A0A260C4J5-F1
#
_cell.length_a   1.000
_cell.length_b   1.000
_cell.length_c   1.000
_cell.angle_alpha   90.00
_cell.angle_beta   90.00
_cell.angle_gamma   90.00
#
_symmetry.space_group_name_H-M   'P 1'
#
loop_
_entity.id
_entity.type
_entity.pdbx_description
1 polymer ?
#
loop_
_entity_poly.entity_id
_entity_poly.type
_entity_poly.pdbx_seq_one_letter_code
_entity_poly.pdbx_strand_id
1 'polypeptide(L)'
;MSPPWRAEVHLHQPRSHLQRTHIMTASRTRKRIVVSAVGLAVAASIVVIPSAIADPQAGAPACPDNILVAIPGTTETNEQADPNVPVGMLRNVVDPLDSEFSSQELQTYTVPYVATIVNDKAQTYGTSKKEAIDRASQHISEKAAECPSTKFGLTGFSQGADAAGDLASKIGNGEGPVSADRIFAVGLMADPGQSPTAGVQLGTKTTGNGFVGARPKGFGALNNVTASVCDPDDTYCNTPDDAIATQFIGQLGSKIDATDPASSVAGVVTTLLGLDGQPLTDTLGKLNTAVTTGNMLTVPQLALDLAGNVSTLSAKVAEMTIPGADIAPMATTVSQLTDAIHRGDMFAVPALLATLTPQVISFASQFSSMIGTVVSKLPINEYIAIGTTAARISTNAAAQNYVALPADLGKLVGQVNNAVRKTLRALPLDEFPLLNRLADNLTPGRVLDEVLNYATSLATDSHNSYANEPMADNGRTGADELTNLFRTRITNPTAQIAS
;
A
#
# COMPACT_ATOMS: atom_id res chain seq x y z
N MET A 1 15.80 52.76 39.49
CA MET A 1 16.91 53.70 39.23
C MET A 1 17.49 53.33 37.87
N SER A 2 17.50 54.28 36.94
CA SER A 2 18.22 54.23 35.66
C SER A 2 19.53 55.03 35.82
N PRO A 3 20.41 55.24 34.80
CA PRO A 3 20.37 54.79 33.41
C PRO A 3 21.73 54.15 32.97
N PRO A 4 22.39 54.47 31.83
CA PRO A 4 22.33 53.63 30.62
C PRO A 4 23.70 53.33 29.99
N TRP A 5 23.73 52.54 28.90
CA TRP A 5 24.58 52.87 27.73
C TRP A 5 23.89 52.46 26.41
N ARG A 6 23.45 53.48 25.65
CA ARG A 6 23.49 53.50 24.17
C ARG A 6 24.92 54.01 23.80
N ALA A 7 25.50 53.94 22.60
CA ALA A 7 25.05 53.55 21.27
C ALA A 7 26.30 52.96 20.51
N GLU A 8 26.67 53.18 19.24
CA GLU A 8 26.10 54.01 18.17
C GLU A 8 26.29 53.40 16.76
N VAL A 9 25.37 53.79 15.88
CA VAL A 9 25.31 53.67 14.42
C VAL A 9 26.59 54.12 13.69
N HIS A 10 27.00 53.38 12.65
CA HIS A 10 27.56 54.01 11.43
C HIS A 10 27.08 53.33 10.14
N LEU A 11 26.24 54.05 9.39
CA LEU A 11 25.96 53.84 7.97
C LEU A 11 27.09 54.46 7.14
N HIS A 12 27.66 53.72 6.18
CA HIS A 12 28.03 54.23 4.83
C HIS A 12 28.44 53.08 3.88
N GLN A 13 27.67 52.91 2.80
CA GLN A 13 28.17 52.45 1.50
C GLN A 13 28.88 53.65 0.80
N PRO A 14 29.55 53.55 -0.38
CA PRO A 14 29.60 52.45 -1.35
C PRO A 14 31.00 52.16 -1.98
N ARG A 15 30.99 51.43 -3.11
CA ARG A 15 32.01 51.34 -4.19
C ARG A 15 33.20 50.36 -4.06
N SER A 16 32.98 49.20 -4.68
CA SER A 16 33.78 48.65 -5.80
C SER A 16 35.31 48.73 -5.75
N HIS A 17 35.96 47.57 -5.56
CA HIS A 17 37.23 47.28 -6.25
C HIS A 17 37.39 45.78 -6.58
N LEU A 18 37.51 45.50 -7.89
CA LEU A 18 38.36 44.48 -8.52
C LEU A 18 38.31 43.04 -7.96
N GLN A 19 37.48 42.19 -8.57
CA GLN A 19 37.83 40.78 -8.70
C GLN A 19 39.16 40.65 -9.47
N ARG A 20 40.16 40.00 -8.88
CA ARG A 20 41.27 39.40 -9.63
C ARG A 20 41.10 37.89 -9.68
N THR A 21 40.89 37.44 -10.90
CA THR A 21 40.88 36.05 -11.36
C THR A 21 42.08 35.25 -10.87
N HIS A 22 41.83 34.07 -10.30
CA HIS A 22 42.79 32.97 -10.36
C HIS A 22 42.43 32.06 -11.54
N ILE A 23 43.44 31.76 -12.35
CA ILE A 23 43.32 31.13 -13.66
C ILE A 23 43.39 29.61 -13.52
N MET A 24 42.36 28.91 -14.01
CA MET A 24 42.48 27.47 -14.30
C MET A 24 43.37 27.27 -15.53
N THR A 25 44.50 26.58 -15.35
CA THR A 25 45.41 26.20 -16.45
C THR A 25 44.92 24.94 -17.16
N ALA A 26 43.88 25.08 -17.98
CA ALA A 26 43.50 24.07 -18.96
C ALA A 26 44.39 24.19 -20.22
N SER A 27 45.34 23.27 -20.40
CA SER A 27 46.16 23.21 -21.61
C SER A 27 45.37 22.60 -22.78
N ARG A 28 45.10 23.40 -23.82
CA ARG A 28 44.51 22.98 -25.09
C ARG A 28 45.53 23.17 -26.21
N THR A 29 45.74 22.15 -27.04
CA THR A 29 46.08 22.41 -28.46
C THR A 29 45.48 21.35 -29.39
N ARG A 30 44.82 21.82 -30.45
CA ARG A 30 44.22 20.99 -31.53
C ARG A 30 45.13 20.96 -32.77
N LYS A 31 44.77 20.08 -33.71
CA LYS A 31 45.11 20.02 -35.16
C LYS A 31 46.43 19.28 -35.47
N ARG A 32 46.46 18.30 -36.38
CA ARG A 32 45.92 18.34 -37.77
C ARG A 32 45.62 16.93 -38.32
N ILE A 33 44.70 16.85 -39.28
CA ILE A 33 44.51 15.69 -40.16
C ILE A 33 45.61 15.72 -41.23
N VAL A 34 46.26 14.58 -41.48
CA VAL A 34 47.00 14.30 -42.73
C VAL A 34 46.68 12.86 -43.15
N VAL A 35 46.26 12.70 -44.40
CA VAL A 35 45.97 11.40 -45.02
C VAL A 35 47.30 10.75 -45.45
N SER A 36 47.47 9.45 -45.22
CA SER A 36 48.50 8.64 -45.87
C SER A 36 48.00 7.20 -46.00
N ALA A 37 47.94 6.70 -47.23
CA ALA A 37 47.35 5.41 -47.58
C ALA A 37 48.44 4.38 -47.90
N VAL A 38 48.47 3.29 -47.13
CA VAL A 38 49.09 1.97 -47.44
C VAL A 38 48.33 0.96 -46.55
N GLY A 39 47.90 -0.22 -46.98
CA GLY A 39 47.86 -0.86 -48.30
C GLY A 39 47.21 -2.24 -48.13
N LEU A 40 46.40 -2.70 -49.08
CA LEU A 40 45.71 -4.00 -48.99
C LEU A 40 46.72 -5.16 -49.06
N ALA A 41 46.71 -6.03 -48.05
CA ALA A 41 47.33 -7.35 -48.10
C ALA A 41 46.37 -8.38 -47.50
N VAL A 42 45.58 -9.02 -48.37
CA VAL A 42 44.72 -10.14 -47.99
C VAL A 42 45.58 -11.39 -47.84
N ALA A 43 45.75 -11.86 -46.60
CA ALA A 43 46.31 -13.18 -46.30
C ALA A 43 45.23 -13.99 -45.57
N ALA A 44 44.50 -14.81 -46.33
CA ALA A 44 43.46 -15.68 -45.80
C ALA A 44 44.09 -16.87 -45.03
N SER A 45 44.39 -16.65 -43.75
CA SER A 45 44.78 -17.70 -42.82
C SER A 45 43.52 -18.27 -42.16
N ILE A 46 43.08 -19.45 -42.61
CA ILE A 46 42.00 -20.18 -41.93
C ILE A 46 42.55 -20.71 -40.61
N VAL A 47 42.47 -19.90 -39.56
CA VAL A 47 42.62 -20.37 -38.19
C VAL A 47 41.31 -21.06 -37.83
N VAL A 48 41.32 -22.39 -37.82
CA VAL A 48 40.26 -23.17 -37.17
C VAL A 48 40.41 -22.93 -35.67
N ILE A 49 39.72 -21.90 -35.18
CA ILE A 49 39.44 -21.77 -33.75
C ILE A 49 38.53 -22.96 -33.42
N PRO A 50 38.93 -23.90 -32.54
CA PRO A 50 37.98 -24.86 -32.03
C PRO A 50 36.95 -24.05 -31.25
N SER A 51 35.73 -23.95 -31.78
CA SER A 51 34.60 -23.45 -31.02
C SER A 51 34.53 -24.30 -29.75
N ALA A 52 34.84 -23.69 -28.61
CA ALA A 52 34.42 -24.23 -27.34
C ALA A 52 32.89 -24.24 -27.40
N ILE A 53 32.33 -25.39 -27.73
CA ILE A 53 30.95 -25.73 -27.38
C ILE A 53 30.91 -25.61 -25.86
N ALA A 54 30.44 -24.45 -25.39
CA ALA A 54 29.99 -24.32 -24.03
C ALA A 54 28.94 -25.41 -23.83
N ASP A 55 29.22 -26.31 -22.90
CA ASP A 55 28.27 -27.35 -22.53
C ASP A 55 26.96 -26.67 -22.11
N PRO A 56 25.82 -26.96 -22.76
CA PRO A 56 24.53 -26.44 -22.34
C PRO A 56 24.11 -26.88 -20.92
N GLN A 57 24.91 -27.73 -20.27
CA GLN A 57 24.75 -28.16 -18.87
C GLN A 57 25.67 -27.44 -17.87
N ALA A 58 25.91 -26.13 -18.06
CA ALA A 58 25.79 -25.25 -16.90
C ALA A 58 24.30 -25.23 -16.51
N GLY A 59 23.89 -26.22 -15.70
CA GLY A 59 22.48 -26.51 -15.44
C GLY A 59 21.72 -25.25 -15.05
N ALA A 60 20.66 -24.92 -15.81
CA ALA A 60 19.71 -23.90 -15.41
C ALA A 60 19.25 -24.19 -13.97
N PRO A 61 19.06 -23.17 -13.11
CA PRO A 61 18.53 -23.39 -11.77
C PRO A 61 17.29 -24.28 -11.86
N ALA A 62 17.29 -25.36 -11.08
CA ALA A 62 16.13 -26.25 -11.06
C ALA A 62 14.93 -25.44 -10.55
N CYS A 63 14.01 -25.12 -11.46
CA CYS A 63 12.85 -24.30 -11.14
C CYS A 63 12.04 -25.00 -10.06
N PRO A 64 11.83 -24.37 -8.88
CA PRO A 64 11.04 -24.98 -7.83
C PRO A 64 9.58 -25.05 -8.25
N ASP A 65 8.86 -26.03 -7.72
CA ASP A 65 7.42 -26.15 -7.92
C ASP A 65 6.69 -24.96 -7.25
N ASN A 66 7.16 -24.53 -6.07
CA ASN A 66 6.60 -23.44 -5.30
C ASN A 66 7.67 -22.45 -4.79
N ILE A 67 7.35 -21.15 -4.77
CA ILE A 67 8.10 -20.12 -4.04
C ILE A 67 7.18 -19.47 -3.00
N LEU A 68 7.53 -19.51 -1.71
CA LEU A 68 6.83 -18.76 -0.66
C LEU A 68 7.53 -17.43 -0.42
N VAL A 69 6.86 -16.33 -0.78
CA VAL A 69 7.32 -14.96 -0.52
C VAL A 69 6.81 -14.53 0.86
N ALA A 70 7.74 -14.35 1.79
CA ALA A 70 7.48 -13.92 3.16
C ALA A 70 7.83 -12.44 3.33
N ILE A 71 6.89 -11.62 3.80
CA ILE A 71 7.11 -10.19 4.04
C ILE A 71 7.14 -9.93 5.56
N PRO A 72 8.32 -9.66 6.16
CA PRO A 72 8.42 -9.42 7.60
C PRO A 72 7.68 -8.16 8.06
N GLY A 73 7.39 -8.10 9.36
CA GLY A 73 6.80 -6.95 10.01
C GLY A 73 7.78 -5.78 10.20
N THR A 74 7.27 -4.71 10.81
CA THR A 74 8.05 -3.51 11.11
C THR A 74 9.25 -3.84 12.01
N THR A 75 10.44 -3.31 11.70
CA THR A 75 11.72 -3.52 12.38
C THR A 75 12.30 -4.94 12.34
N GLU A 76 11.62 -5.91 11.72
CA GLU A 76 12.10 -7.30 11.63
C GLU A 76 13.12 -7.54 10.52
N THR A 77 13.19 -6.63 9.53
CA THR A 77 14.11 -6.70 8.38
C THR A 77 14.67 -5.32 8.05
N ASN A 78 15.52 -5.24 7.02
CA ASN A 78 16.05 -4.00 6.47
C ASN A 78 16.38 -4.20 4.97
N GLU A 79 16.70 -3.10 4.29
CA GLU A 79 16.99 -3.11 2.85
C GLU A 79 18.21 -3.94 2.42
N GLN A 80 19.10 -4.27 3.35
CA GLN A 80 20.33 -5.05 3.12
C GLN A 80 20.27 -6.47 3.73
N ALA A 81 19.11 -6.91 4.20
CA ALA A 81 18.92 -8.26 4.72
C ALA A 81 19.13 -9.33 3.62
N ASP A 82 19.63 -10.50 4.00
CA ASP A 82 19.73 -11.65 3.09
C ASP A 82 18.33 -12.22 2.85
N PRO A 83 17.81 -12.22 1.60
CA PRO A 83 16.47 -12.70 1.33
C PRO A 83 16.28 -14.21 1.52
N ASN A 84 17.37 -14.98 1.65
CA ASN A 84 17.33 -16.43 1.85
C ASN A 84 17.31 -16.81 3.34
N VAL A 85 17.28 -15.82 4.25
CA VAL A 85 17.26 -16.04 5.70
C VAL A 85 15.93 -15.54 6.27
N PRO A 86 15.07 -16.43 6.77
CA PRO A 86 13.85 -16.03 7.47
C PRO A 86 14.15 -15.17 8.70
N VAL A 87 13.38 -14.10 8.90
CA VAL A 87 13.51 -13.15 10.03
C VAL A 87 12.17 -12.84 10.68
N GLY A 88 12.21 -12.35 11.92
CA GLY A 88 11.03 -11.94 12.66
C GLY A 88 10.06 -13.07 13.03
N MET A 89 8.80 -12.68 13.27
CA MET A 89 7.68 -13.56 13.58
C MET A 89 7.50 -14.68 12.55
N LEU A 90 7.71 -14.37 11.27
CA LEU A 90 7.51 -15.32 10.17
C LEU A 90 8.50 -16.48 10.14
N ARG A 91 9.61 -16.43 10.89
CA ARG A 91 10.47 -17.61 11.11
C ARG A 91 9.71 -18.81 11.62
N ASN A 92 8.75 -18.58 12.52
CA ASN A 92 7.93 -19.64 13.11
C ASN A 92 6.98 -20.30 12.08
N VAL A 93 6.80 -19.68 10.90
CA VAL A 93 6.07 -20.24 9.76
C VAL A 93 7.01 -20.84 8.72
N VAL A 94 8.13 -20.17 8.45
CA VAL A 94 9.03 -20.50 7.34
C VAL A 94 10.06 -21.57 7.71
N ASP A 95 10.72 -21.47 8.88
CA ASP A 95 11.75 -22.44 9.33
C ASP A 95 11.19 -23.90 9.37
N PRO A 96 9.94 -24.17 9.80
CA PRO A 96 9.35 -25.52 9.72
C PRO A 96 9.12 -26.00 8.28
N LEU A 97 8.67 -25.14 7.36
CA LEU A 97 8.39 -25.52 5.97
C LEU A 97 9.70 -25.84 5.21
N ASP A 98 10.74 -25.03 5.38
CA ASP A 98 12.08 -25.27 4.80
C ASP A 98 12.75 -26.52 5.39
N SER A 99 12.33 -26.99 6.56
CA SER A 99 12.79 -28.26 7.14
C SER A 99 12.05 -29.50 6.62
N GLU A 100 10.85 -29.31 6.05
CA GLU A 100 9.93 -30.39 5.65
C GLU A 100 9.97 -30.65 4.14
N PHE A 101 10.13 -29.60 3.33
CA PHE A 101 10.14 -29.68 1.87
C PHE A 101 11.56 -29.58 1.30
N SER A 102 11.81 -30.28 0.19
CA SER A 102 13.06 -30.11 -0.57
C SER A 102 13.07 -28.78 -1.33
N SER A 103 14.26 -28.29 -1.69
CA SER A 103 14.44 -27.07 -2.51
C SER A 103 13.88 -27.15 -3.94
N GLN A 104 13.38 -28.33 -4.35
CA GLN A 104 12.60 -28.53 -5.57
C GLN A 104 11.10 -28.32 -5.33
N GLU A 105 10.58 -28.74 -4.17
CA GLU A 105 9.15 -28.61 -3.82
C GLU A 105 8.82 -27.20 -3.35
N LEU A 106 9.72 -26.59 -2.57
CA LEU A 106 9.59 -25.25 -2.00
C LEU A 106 10.93 -24.51 -2.00
N GLN A 107 10.89 -23.24 -2.40
CA GLN A 107 11.92 -22.25 -2.04
C GLN A 107 11.24 -21.08 -1.32
N THR A 108 11.96 -20.44 -0.42
CA THR A 108 11.47 -19.32 0.40
C THR A 108 12.20 -18.03 0.05
N TYR A 109 11.48 -16.92 0.02
CA TYR A 109 12.04 -15.60 -0.25
C TYR A 109 11.53 -14.60 0.77
N THR A 110 12.40 -14.17 1.68
CA THR A 110 12.10 -13.17 2.69
C THR A 110 12.38 -11.78 2.13
N VAL A 111 11.37 -10.93 2.02
CA VAL A 111 11.49 -9.62 1.35
C VAL A 111 12.39 -8.67 2.17
N PRO A 112 13.55 -8.22 1.65
CA PRO A 112 14.36 -7.20 2.30
C PRO A 112 13.81 -5.82 1.93
N TYR A 113 13.38 -5.03 2.91
CA TYR A 113 12.84 -3.68 2.72
C TYR A 113 13.04 -2.82 3.97
N VAL A 114 12.81 -1.51 3.90
CA VAL A 114 13.05 -0.58 5.02
C VAL A 114 12.29 -0.90 6.33
N ALA A 115 11.15 -1.60 6.26
CA ALA A 115 10.39 -2.11 7.41
C ALA A 115 10.17 -1.08 8.54
N THR A 116 9.73 0.14 8.20
CA THR A 116 9.59 1.24 9.15
C THR A 116 8.18 1.83 9.21
N ILE A 117 7.83 2.41 10.36
CA ILE A 117 6.67 3.29 10.54
C ILE A 117 7.06 4.75 10.21
N VAL A 118 8.20 5.21 10.73
CA VAL A 118 8.85 6.49 10.42
C VAL A 118 10.35 6.34 10.67
N ASN A 119 11.21 6.83 9.77
CA ASN A 119 12.66 6.92 10.01
C ASN A 119 13.22 8.36 9.92
N ASP A 120 14.52 8.50 10.20
CA ASP A 120 15.30 9.74 10.16
C ASP A 120 15.42 10.35 8.75
N LYS A 121 15.24 9.54 7.71
CA LYS A 121 15.18 9.95 6.30
C LYS A 121 13.78 10.39 5.85
N ALA A 122 12.83 10.50 6.79
CA ALA A 122 11.42 10.81 6.54
C ALA A 122 10.67 9.81 5.65
N GLN A 123 11.16 8.56 5.52
CA GLN A 123 10.33 7.47 5.01
C GLN A 123 9.23 7.17 6.04
N THR A 124 8.04 6.91 5.55
CA THR A 124 6.81 6.64 6.31
C THR A 124 6.34 5.20 6.10
N TYR A 125 5.41 4.72 6.93
CA TYR A 125 4.75 3.43 6.76
C TYR A 125 4.24 3.23 5.32
N GLY A 126 3.57 4.23 4.72
CA GLY A 126 3.09 4.13 3.33
C GLY A 126 4.21 3.88 2.32
N THR A 127 5.34 4.60 2.42
CA THR A 127 6.51 4.36 1.57
C THR A 127 7.16 3.00 1.85
N SER A 128 7.22 2.57 3.12
CA SER A 128 7.76 1.27 3.55
C SER A 128 6.94 0.12 2.98
N LYS A 129 5.61 0.16 3.12
CA LYS A 129 4.69 -0.81 2.52
C LYS A 129 4.80 -0.83 1.00
N LYS A 130 4.85 0.33 0.35
CA LYS A 130 5.02 0.39 -1.11
C LYS A 130 6.31 -0.29 -1.56
N GLU A 131 7.42 -0.04 -0.86
CA GLU A 131 8.71 -0.69 -1.13
C GLU A 131 8.64 -2.22 -0.99
N ALA A 132 7.97 -2.72 0.06
CA ALA A 132 7.74 -4.16 0.23
C ALA A 132 6.93 -4.76 -0.92
N ILE A 133 5.82 -4.12 -1.32
CA ILE A 133 4.98 -4.55 -2.43
C ILE A 133 5.77 -4.54 -3.75
N ASP A 134 6.54 -3.48 -4.01
CA ASP A 134 7.32 -3.35 -5.25
C ASP A 134 8.42 -4.42 -5.32
N ARG A 135 9.16 -4.68 -4.23
CA ARG A 135 10.22 -5.72 -4.18
C ARG A 135 9.65 -7.14 -4.28
N ALA A 136 8.54 -7.43 -3.58
CA ALA A 136 7.83 -8.70 -3.71
C ALA A 136 7.30 -8.92 -5.13
N SER A 137 6.70 -7.89 -5.74
CA SER A 137 6.19 -7.94 -7.10
C SER A 137 7.29 -8.15 -8.14
N GLN A 138 8.44 -7.49 -7.95
CA GLN A 138 9.62 -7.66 -8.79
C GLN A 138 10.12 -9.12 -8.74
N HIS A 139 10.35 -9.66 -7.53
CA HIS A 139 10.83 -11.03 -7.37
C HIS A 139 9.88 -12.06 -8.00
N ILE A 140 8.57 -11.93 -7.78
CA ILE A 140 7.56 -12.81 -8.37
C ILE A 140 7.56 -12.69 -9.90
N SER A 141 7.66 -11.48 -10.45
CA SER A 141 7.71 -11.25 -11.91
C SER A 141 8.95 -11.88 -12.55
N GLU A 142 10.12 -11.65 -11.96
CA GLU A 142 11.40 -12.22 -12.41
C GLU A 142 11.37 -13.74 -12.37
N LYS A 143 10.93 -14.34 -11.25
CA LYS A 143 10.83 -15.80 -11.11
C LYS A 143 9.71 -16.41 -11.96
N ALA A 144 8.63 -15.70 -12.23
CA ALA A 144 7.59 -16.18 -13.13
C ALA A 144 8.04 -16.21 -14.61
N ALA A 145 8.96 -15.32 -14.99
CA ALA A 145 9.59 -15.29 -16.30
C ALA A 145 10.72 -16.33 -16.45
N GLU A 146 11.53 -16.52 -15.41
CA GLU A 146 12.57 -17.58 -15.35
C GLU A 146 11.94 -18.98 -15.31
N CYS A 147 10.87 -19.14 -14.51
CA CYS A 147 10.21 -20.41 -14.24
C CYS A 147 8.69 -20.32 -14.50
N PRO A 148 8.23 -20.59 -15.75
CA PRO A 148 6.82 -20.45 -16.12
C PRO A 148 5.83 -21.37 -15.39
N SER A 149 6.29 -22.49 -14.81
CA SER A 149 5.46 -23.45 -14.08
C SER A 149 5.31 -23.14 -12.58
N THR A 150 6.30 -22.48 -11.96
CA THR A 150 6.38 -22.24 -10.51
C THR A 150 5.15 -21.51 -10.00
N LYS A 151 4.58 -21.99 -8.89
CA LYS A 151 3.49 -21.32 -8.18
C LYS A 151 4.05 -20.50 -7.02
N PHE A 152 3.33 -19.48 -6.58
CA PHE A 152 3.75 -18.55 -5.55
C PHE A 152 2.82 -18.59 -4.33
N GLY A 153 3.40 -18.50 -3.14
CA GLY A 153 2.69 -18.28 -1.89
C GLY A 153 3.03 -16.89 -1.39
N LEU A 154 2.09 -16.22 -0.73
CA LEU A 154 2.33 -14.95 -0.05
C LEU A 154 2.10 -15.14 1.45
N THR A 155 3.06 -14.77 2.28
CA THR A 155 2.87 -14.67 3.73
C THR A 155 3.36 -13.34 4.27
N GLY A 156 2.75 -12.84 5.33
CA GLY A 156 3.10 -11.56 5.92
C GLY A 156 2.70 -11.46 7.39
N PHE A 157 3.44 -10.65 8.14
CA PHE A 157 3.11 -10.30 9.53
C PHE A 157 2.99 -8.77 9.68
N SER A 158 1.95 -8.27 10.35
CA SER A 158 1.78 -6.84 10.66
C SER A 158 1.90 -5.95 9.40
N GLN A 159 2.84 -5.00 9.32
CA GLN A 159 3.11 -4.22 8.09
C GLN A 159 3.36 -5.09 6.85
N GLY A 160 3.98 -6.25 7.01
CA GLY A 160 4.20 -7.21 5.93
C GLY A 160 2.92 -7.96 5.53
N ALA A 161 1.98 -8.18 6.46
CA ALA A 161 0.66 -8.71 6.15
C ALA A 161 -0.18 -7.69 5.37
N ASP A 162 -0.10 -6.41 5.74
CA ASP A 162 -0.70 -5.30 4.99
C ASP A 162 -0.23 -5.31 3.52
N ALA A 163 1.10 -5.37 3.32
CA ALA A 163 1.75 -5.46 2.02
C ALA A 163 1.38 -6.73 1.22
N ALA A 164 1.44 -7.90 1.85
CA ALA A 164 1.14 -9.18 1.22
C ALA A 164 -0.33 -9.28 0.79
N GLY A 165 -1.25 -8.79 1.63
CA GLY A 165 -2.68 -8.73 1.32
C GLY A 165 -3.01 -7.71 0.23
N ASP A 166 -2.33 -6.57 0.18
CA ASP A 166 -2.49 -5.59 -0.92
C ASP A 166 -2.00 -6.16 -2.26
N LEU A 167 -0.89 -6.90 -2.25
CA LEU A 167 -0.40 -7.62 -3.43
C LEU A 167 -1.36 -8.75 -3.85
N ALA A 168 -1.89 -9.52 -2.89
CA ALA A 168 -2.91 -10.52 -3.15
C ALA A 168 -4.20 -9.90 -3.74
N SER A 169 -4.64 -8.76 -3.21
CA SER A 169 -5.78 -8.00 -3.74
C SER A 169 -5.57 -7.60 -5.19
N LYS A 170 -4.39 -7.08 -5.57
CA LYS A 170 -4.04 -6.76 -6.97
C LYS A 170 -4.07 -8.00 -7.87
N ILE A 171 -3.37 -9.06 -7.48
CA ILE A 171 -3.28 -10.30 -8.27
C ILE A 171 -4.67 -10.92 -8.47
N GLY A 172 -5.47 -11.02 -7.40
CA GLY A 172 -6.82 -11.58 -7.43
C GLY A 172 -7.84 -10.75 -8.21
N ASN A 173 -7.58 -9.46 -8.40
CA ASN A 173 -8.36 -8.57 -9.27
C ASN A 173 -7.77 -8.42 -10.69
N GLY A 174 -6.73 -9.18 -11.03
CA GLY A 174 -6.16 -9.26 -12.38
C GLY A 174 -5.15 -8.16 -12.72
N GLU A 175 -4.63 -7.42 -11.74
CA GLU A 175 -3.67 -6.33 -11.93
C GLU A 175 -2.20 -6.82 -12.03
N GLY A 176 -1.95 -8.12 -11.80
CA GLY A 176 -0.61 -8.71 -11.84
C GLY A 176 0.14 -8.67 -10.49
N PRO A 177 1.43 -9.06 -10.44
CA PRO A 177 2.33 -9.31 -11.57
C PRO A 177 2.13 -10.66 -12.27
N VAL A 178 1.39 -11.59 -11.66
CA VAL A 178 1.02 -12.90 -12.24
C VAL A 178 -0.50 -13.06 -12.27
N SER A 179 -1.00 -14.05 -13.01
CA SER A 179 -2.41 -14.45 -12.94
C SER A 179 -2.75 -15.11 -11.61
N ALA A 180 -4.01 -14.98 -11.15
CA ALA A 180 -4.44 -15.50 -9.86
C ALA A 180 -4.24 -17.02 -9.69
N ASP A 181 -4.31 -17.81 -10.76
CA ASP A 181 -4.04 -19.26 -10.71
C ASP A 181 -2.57 -19.59 -10.36
N ARG A 182 -1.64 -18.63 -10.50
CA ARG A 182 -0.23 -18.80 -10.11
C ARG A 182 -0.05 -18.70 -8.60
N ILE A 183 -1.05 -18.27 -7.82
CA ILE A 183 -0.96 -18.20 -6.35
C ILE A 183 -1.56 -19.46 -5.73
N PHE A 184 -0.75 -20.22 -4.98
CA PHE A 184 -1.22 -21.44 -4.32
C PHE A 184 -1.86 -21.17 -2.96
N ALA A 185 -1.40 -20.15 -2.21
CA ALA A 185 -1.98 -19.73 -0.93
C ALA A 185 -1.55 -18.30 -0.57
N VAL A 186 -2.37 -17.63 0.24
CA VAL A 186 -2.01 -16.38 0.93
C VAL A 186 -2.33 -16.54 2.41
N GLY A 187 -1.38 -16.25 3.30
CA GLY A 187 -1.54 -16.35 4.75
C GLY A 187 -1.13 -15.06 5.44
N LEU A 188 -2.05 -14.39 6.11
CA LEU A 188 -1.84 -13.04 6.66
C LEU A 188 -1.95 -13.08 8.19
N MET A 189 -0.88 -12.75 8.90
CA MET A 189 -0.84 -12.72 10.37
C MET A 189 -0.89 -11.27 10.87
N ALA A 190 -1.78 -10.97 11.81
CA ALA A 190 -1.93 -9.63 12.38
C ALA A 190 -2.20 -8.53 11.31
N ASP A 191 -2.97 -8.86 10.26
CA ASP A 191 -3.16 -8.00 9.08
C ASP A 191 -3.91 -6.69 9.39
N PRO A 192 -3.25 -5.51 9.27
CA PRO A 192 -3.91 -4.23 9.44
C PRO A 192 -5.00 -3.96 8.40
N GLY A 193 -5.01 -4.66 7.27
CA GLY A 193 -6.04 -4.60 6.23
C GLY A 193 -7.11 -5.69 6.33
N GLN A 194 -7.18 -6.41 7.45
CA GLN A 194 -8.14 -7.49 7.68
C GLN A 194 -9.59 -7.01 7.53
N SER A 195 -10.45 -7.91 7.03
CA SER A 195 -11.89 -7.76 7.06
C SER A 195 -12.54 -9.10 7.41
N PRO A 196 -13.52 -9.15 8.32
CA PRO A 196 -14.23 -10.39 8.66
C PRO A 196 -14.93 -11.07 7.48
N THR A 197 -15.13 -10.35 6.37
CA THR A 197 -15.85 -10.81 5.17
C THR A 197 -14.95 -11.08 3.96
N ALA A 198 -13.62 -10.97 4.08
CA ALA A 198 -12.68 -11.21 2.98
C ALA A 198 -11.59 -12.22 3.39
N GLY A 199 -11.41 -13.28 2.61
CA GLY A 199 -10.57 -14.41 2.97
C GLY A 199 -11.22 -15.34 4.02
N VAL A 200 -10.47 -16.35 4.46
CA VAL A 200 -10.86 -17.30 5.51
C VAL A 200 -10.15 -16.94 6.82
N GLN A 201 -10.90 -16.66 7.87
CA GLN A 201 -10.30 -16.53 9.21
C GLN A 201 -9.94 -17.91 9.76
N LEU A 202 -8.69 -18.08 10.19
CA LEU A 202 -8.16 -19.28 10.84
C LEU A 202 -8.05 -19.04 12.35
N GLY A 203 -8.42 -20.05 13.13
CA GLY A 203 -8.47 -19.96 14.59
C GLY A 203 -9.64 -19.11 15.08
N THR A 204 -9.40 -18.30 16.11
CA THR A 204 -10.45 -17.50 16.76
C THR A 204 -10.94 -16.39 15.83
N LYS A 205 -12.25 -16.41 15.56
CA LYS A 205 -12.87 -15.50 14.59
C LYS A 205 -13.06 -14.12 15.21
N THR A 206 -12.51 -13.11 14.55
CA THR A 206 -12.68 -11.70 14.93
C THR A 206 -13.81 -11.04 14.14
N THR A 207 -14.38 -9.98 14.71
CA THR A 207 -15.55 -9.27 14.16
C THR A 207 -15.26 -7.84 13.74
N GLY A 208 -14.15 -7.25 14.19
CA GLY A 208 -13.69 -5.93 13.76
C GLY A 208 -12.91 -5.98 12.46
N ASN A 209 -12.75 -4.82 11.84
CA ASN A 209 -11.87 -4.63 10.70
C ASN A 209 -10.44 -4.31 11.18
N GLY A 210 -9.44 -4.51 10.34
CA GLY A 210 -8.08 -4.08 10.64
C GLY A 210 -7.95 -2.55 10.73
N PHE A 211 -6.90 -2.11 11.41
CA PHE A 211 -6.59 -0.70 11.72
C PHE A 211 -6.49 0.20 10.48
N VAL A 212 -6.06 -0.33 9.33
CA VAL A 212 -6.01 0.42 8.06
C VAL A 212 -7.27 0.24 7.19
N GLY A 213 -8.27 -0.46 7.70
CA GLY A 213 -9.55 -0.71 7.05
C GLY A 213 -9.53 -1.84 6.02
N ALA A 214 -10.71 -2.37 5.71
CA ALA A 214 -10.89 -3.43 4.72
C ALA A 214 -10.43 -3.00 3.32
N ARG A 215 -9.79 -3.93 2.58
CA ARG A 215 -9.38 -3.71 1.17
C ARG A 215 -10.61 -3.56 0.27
N PRO A 216 -10.81 -2.43 -0.44
CA PRO A 216 -12.07 -2.14 -1.15
C PRO A 216 -12.49 -3.17 -2.22
N LYS A 217 -11.51 -3.80 -2.90
CA LYS A 217 -11.75 -4.85 -3.91
C LYS A 217 -11.69 -6.28 -3.33
N GLY A 218 -11.57 -6.43 -2.01
CA GLY A 218 -11.27 -7.71 -1.36
C GLY A 218 -10.04 -8.40 -1.98
N PHE A 219 -10.07 -9.73 -2.03
CA PHE A 219 -9.04 -10.56 -2.66
C PHE A 219 -9.44 -11.10 -4.06
N GLY A 220 -10.58 -10.68 -4.61
CA GLY A 220 -11.06 -11.13 -5.93
C GLY A 220 -11.05 -12.66 -6.08
N ALA A 221 -10.42 -13.15 -7.15
CA ALA A 221 -10.27 -14.57 -7.43
C ALA A 221 -9.44 -15.35 -6.38
N LEU A 222 -8.64 -14.67 -5.55
CA LEU A 222 -7.84 -15.31 -4.49
C LEU A 222 -8.62 -15.50 -3.18
N ASN A 223 -9.85 -15.01 -3.04
CA ASN A 223 -10.58 -15.03 -1.76
C ASN A 223 -10.63 -16.41 -1.08
N ASN A 224 -10.70 -17.49 -1.84
CA ASN A 224 -10.81 -18.85 -1.32
C ASN A 224 -9.44 -19.53 -1.06
N VAL A 225 -8.34 -18.86 -1.40
CA VAL A 225 -6.95 -19.28 -1.10
C VAL A 225 -6.21 -18.28 -0.19
N THR A 226 -6.86 -17.18 0.19
CA THR A 226 -6.39 -16.24 1.22
C THR A 226 -6.98 -16.58 2.57
N ALA A 227 -6.13 -16.69 3.57
CA ALA A 227 -6.50 -16.81 4.97
C ALA A 227 -5.84 -15.75 5.84
N SER A 228 -6.48 -15.39 6.95
CA SER A 228 -5.91 -14.52 7.96
C SER A 228 -5.98 -15.13 9.36
N VAL A 229 -5.01 -14.78 10.21
CA VAL A 229 -4.97 -15.07 11.64
C VAL A 229 -4.87 -13.75 12.38
N CYS A 230 -5.77 -13.54 13.34
CA CYS A 230 -5.82 -12.35 14.18
C CYS A 230 -6.18 -12.74 15.61
N ASP A 231 -5.39 -12.28 16.58
CA ASP A 231 -5.72 -12.35 17.99
C ASP A 231 -6.91 -11.39 18.27
N PRO A 232 -7.99 -11.81 18.95
CA PRO A 232 -9.10 -10.92 19.31
C PRO A 232 -8.68 -9.66 20.08
N ASP A 233 -7.60 -9.71 20.86
CA ASP A 233 -7.07 -8.57 21.62
C ASP A 233 -6.00 -7.78 20.82
N ASP A 234 -5.67 -8.18 19.58
CA ASP A 234 -4.79 -7.42 18.69
C ASP A 234 -5.58 -6.39 17.88
N THR A 235 -5.63 -5.17 18.43
CA THR A 235 -6.29 -4.03 17.79
C THR A 235 -5.75 -3.67 16.41
N TYR A 236 -4.56 -4.13 15.99
CA TYR A 236 -4.08 -3.87 14.63
C TYR A 236 -4.92 -4.60 13.58
N CYS A 237 -5.37 -5.83 13.83
CA CYS A 237 -6.19 -6.61 12.90
C CYS A 237 -7.67 -6.74 13.33
N ASN A 238 -7.99 -6.42 14.59
CA ASN A 238 -9.34 -6.39 15.15
C ASN A 238 -9.64 -5.02 15.80
N THR A 239 -9.65 -3.94 15.02
CA THR A 239 -10.12 -2.63 15.48
C THR A 239 -11.67 -2.64 15.56
N PRO A 240 -12.28 -2.25 16.70
CA PRO A 240 -13.73 -2.12 16.82
C PRO A 240 -14.33 -1.14 15.79
N ASP A 241 -15.52 -1.45 15.27
CA ASP A 241 -16.19 -0.63 14.24
C ASP A 241 -16.60 0.77 14.72
N ASP A 242 -16.65 1.02 16.02
CA ASP A 242 -16.90 2.34 16.61
C ASP A 242 -15.63 3.13 16.95
N ALA A 243 -14.43 2.56 16.75
CA ALA A 243 -13.13 3.23 16.94
C ALA A 243 -12.75 4.09 15.70
N ILE A 244 -13.61 5.07 15.39
CA ILE A 244 -13.55 5.87 14.16
C ILE A 244 -12.25 6.69 14.08
N ALA A 245 -11.73 7.20 15.21
CA ALA A 245 -10.47 7.96 15.21
C ALA A 245 -9.27 7.06 14.89
N THR A 246 -9.27 5.86 15.48
CA THR A 246 -8.28 4.80 15.33
C THR A 246 -8.20 4.35 13.87
N GLN A 247 -9.33 4.00 13.25
CA GLN A 247 -9.40 3.63 11.82
C GLN A 247 -9.00 4.79 10.89
N PHE A 248 -9.37 6.04 11.22
CA PHE A 248 -8.95 7.22 10.46
C PHE A 248 -7.43 7.41 10.51
N ILE A 249 -6.82 7.27 11.68
CA ILE A 249 -5.36 7.36 11.89
C ILE A 249 -4.64 6.24 11.15
N GLY A 250 -5.17 5.01 11.16
CA GLY A 250 -4.56 3.88 10.47
C GLY A 250 -4.63 3.98 8.94
N GLN A 251 -5.79 4.36 8.39
CA GLN A 251 -5.89 4.67 6.95
C GLN A 251 -4.95 5.81 6.54
N LEU A 252 -4.86 6.86 7.36
CA LEU A 252 -3.97 7.99 7.11
C LEU A 252 -2.50 7.56 7.15
N GLY A 253 -2.06 6.91 8.21
CA GLY A 253 -0.67 6.44 8.38
C GLY A 253 -0.24 5.45 7.30
N SER A 254 -1.14 4.56 6.87
CA SER A 254 -0.83 3.54 5.86
C SER A 254 -0.71 4.07 4.44
N LYS A 255 -1.29 5.25 4.17
CA LYS A 255 -1.31 5.86 2.83
C LYS A 255 -0.42 7.09 2.68
N ILE A 256 0.04 7.74 3.76
CA ILE A 256 0.98 8.87 3.67
C ILE A 256 2.29 8.43 2.99
N ASP A 257 2.54 9.03 1.83
CA ASP A 257 3.83 9.15 1.19
C ASP A 257 4.36 10.56 1.52
N ALA A 258 5.58 10.65 2.06
CA ALA A 258 6.20 11.95 2.37
C ALA A 258 6.59 12.75 1.11
N THR A 259 6.67 12.09 -0.05
CA THR A 259 7.00 12.69 -1.35
C THR A 259 5.76 13.13 -2.14
N ASP A 260 4.59 12.53 -1.88
CA ASP A 260 3.28 13.02 -2.36
C ASP A 260 2.18 12.93 -1.28
N PRO A 261 2.24 13.79 -0.24
CA PRO A 261 1.24 13.79 0.83
C PRO A 261 -0.15 14.23 0.35
N ALA A 262 -0.26 14.88 -0.81
CA ALA A 262 -1.54 15.34 -1.35
C ALA A 262 -2.38 14.17 -1.88
N SER A 263 -1.79 13.35 -2.77
CA SER A 263 -2.46 12.16 -3.32
C SER A 263 -2.72 11.10 -2.23
N SER A 264 -1.80 10.97 -1.28
CA SER A 264 -1.95 10.08 -0.13
C SER A 264 -3.22 10.33 0.68
N VAL A 265 -3.40 11.56 1.15
CA VAL A 265 -4.57 11.91 1.97
C VAL A 265 -5.84 11.96 1.11
N ALA A 266 -5.73 12.24 -0.19
CA ALA A 266 -6.85 12.09 -1.11
C ALA A 266 -7.38 10.64 -1.15
N GLY A 267 -6.48 9.66 -1.23
CA GLY A 267 -6.81 8.23 -1.17
C GLY A 267 -7.36 7.74 0.18
N VAL A 268 -7.18 8.52 1.25
CA VAL A 268 -7.77 8.27 2.57
C VAL A 268 -9.20 8.80 2.60
N VAL A 269 -9.39 10.05 2.20
CA VAL A 269 -10.71 10.70 2.16
C VAL A 269 -11.66 9.97 1.21
N THR A 270 -11.22 9.54 0.02
CA THR A 270 -12.07 8.71 -0.87
C THR A 270 -12.53 7.41 -0.20
N THR A 271 -11.65 6.75 0.55
CA THR A 271 -11.95 5.46 1.20
C THR A 271 -12.94 5.63 2.34
N LEU A 272 -12.72 6.60 3.24
CA LEU A 272 -13.60 6.92 4.36
C LEU A 272 -15.01 7.34 3.91
N LEU A 273 -15.11 8.07 2.80
CA LEU A 273 -16.39 8.49 2.22
C LEU A 273 -17.04 7.38 1.38
N GLY A 274 -16.37 6.23 1.20
CA GLY A 274 -16.78 5.16 0.28
C GLY A 274 -16.93 5.64 -1.17
N LEU A 275 -16.22 6.72 -1.53
CA LEU A 275 -16.18 7.36 -2.84
C LEU A 275 -15.01 6.80 -3.64
N ASP A 276 -15.02 5.50 -3.93
CA ASP A 276 -14.10 4.95 -4.91
C ASP A 276 -14.57 5.34 -6.32
N GLY A 277 -13.79 6.19 -7.00
CA GLY A 277 -14.00 6.58 -8.39
C GLY A 277 -13.44 5.58 -9.41
N GLN A 278 -12.67 4.58 -8.97
CA GLN A 278 -12.09 3.56 -9.86
C GLN A 278 -13.17 2.74 -10.58
N PRO A 279 -14.22 2.19 -9.93
CA PRO A 279 -15.28 1.46 -10.64
C PRO A 279 -15.97 2.29 -11.73
N LEU A 280 -16.14 3.60 -11.52
CA LEU A 280 -16.69 4.50 -12.52
C LEU A 280 -15.75 4.67 -13.72
N THR A 281 -14.47 4.93 -13.45
CA THR A 281 -13.44 5.17 -14.48
C THR A 281 -13.13 3.89 -15.27
N ASP A 282 -13.00 2.75 -14.58
CA ASP A 282 -12.75 1.44 -15.18
C ASP A 282 -13.90 0.98 -16.06
N THR A 283 -15.15 1.11 -15.59
CA THR A 283 -16.33 0.71 -16.38
C THR A 283 -16.50 1.63 -17.58
N LEU A 284 -16.27 2.94 -17.45
CA LEU A 284 -16.28 3.87 -18.58
C LEU A 284 -15.17 3.55 -19.60
N GLY A 285 -13.95 3.22 -19.13
CA GLY A 285 -12.85 2.80 -19.99
C GLY A 285 -13.12 1.49 -20.73
N LYS A 286 -13.66 0.48 -20.04
CA LYS A 286 -14.11 -0.79 -20.62
C LYS A 286 -15.23 -0.58 -21.65
N LEU A 287 -16.21 0.29 -21.35
CA LEU A 287 -17.31 0.60 -22.27
C LEU A 287 -16.82 1.33 -23.52
N ASN A 288 -15.95 2.33 -23.36
CA ASN A 288 -15.33 3.03 -24.49
C ASN A 288 -14.49 2.08 -25.36
N THR A 289 -13.74 1.15 -24.74
CA THR A 289 -12.99 0.10 -25.45
C THR A 289 -13.95 -0.84 -26.20
N ALA A 290 -15.03 -1.30 -25.57
CA ALA A 290 -16.01 -2.19 -26.21
C ALA A 290 -16.68 -1.53 -27.43
N VAL A 291 -17.07 -0.26 -27.32
CA VAL A 291 -17.68 0.50 -28.43
C VAL A 291 -16.67 0.75 -29.56
N THR A 292 -15.44 1.16 -29.24
CA THR A 292 -14.40 1.45 -30.26
C THR A 292 -13.86 0.20 -30.96
N THR A 293 -13.85 -0.95 -30.29
CA THR A 293 -13.44 -2.25 -30.87
C THR A 293 -14.58 -3.03 -31.52
N GLY A 294 -15.83 -2.55 -31.41
CA GLY A 294 -17.02 -3.23 -31.96
C GLY A 294 -17.49 -4.44 -31.16
N ASN A 295 -17.02 -4.63 -29.92
CA ASN A 295 -17.47 -5.70 -29.03
C ASN A 295 -18.84 -5.38 -28.40
N MET A 296 -19.89 -5.42 -29.21
CA MET A 296 -21.24 -5.05 -28.80
C MET A 296 -21.90 -6.00 -27.80
N LEU A 297 -21.32 -7.17 -27.53
CA LEU A 297 -21.88 -8.17 -26.59
C LEU A 297 -21.78 -7.71 -25.12
N THR A 298 -20.74 -6.94 -24.77
CA THR A 298 -20.53 -6.46 -23.39
C THR A 298 -21.09 -5.06 -23.15
N VAL A 299 -21.40 -4.31 -24.21
CA VAL A 299 -21.86 -2.91 -24.15
C VAL A 299 -23.14 -2.73 -23.29
N PRO A 300 -24.20 -3.56 -23.39
CA PRO A 300 -25.39 -3.41 -22.56
C PRO A 300 -25.11 -3.58 -21.07
N GLN A 301 -24.31 -4.58 -20.69
CA GLN A 301 -23.97 -4.83 -19.28
C GLN A 301 -23.11 -3.69 -18.72
N LEU A 302 -22.04 -3.31 -19.43
CA LEU A 302 -21.15 -2.23 -19.02
C LEU A 302 -21.88 -0.88 -18.88
N ALA A 303 -22.93 -0.63 -19.67
CA ALA A 303 -23.76 0.56 -19.52
C ALA A 303 -24.71 0.51 -18.31
N LEU A 304 -25.19 -0.67 -17.92
CA LEU A 304 -25.95 -0.87 -16.68
C LEU A 304 -25.04 -0.74 -15.44
N ASP A 305 -23.85 -1.35 -15.49
CA ASP A 305 -22.83 -1.22 -14.44
C ASP A 305 -22.43 0.26 -14.25
N LEU A 306 -22.25 0.99 -15.35
CA LEU A 306 -21.96 2.43 -15.35
C LEU A 306 -23.09 3.26 -14.71
N ALA A 307 -24.35 2.94 -15.03
CA ALA A 307 -25.51 3.57 -14.42
C ALA A 307 -25.64 3.26 -12.91
N GLY A 308 -25.36 2.01 -12.50
CA GLY A 308 -25.30 1.62 -11.09
C GLY A 308 -24.20 2.37 -10.33
N ASN A 309 -23.02 2.50 -10.92
CA ASN A 309 -21.89 3.24 -10.35
C ASN A 309 -22.22 4.74 -10.19
N VAL A 310 -22.79 5.39 -11.22
CA VAL A 310 -23.19 6.81 -11.13
C VAL A 310 -24.37 7.03 -10.18
N SER A 311 -25.33 6.11 -10.10
CA SER A 311 -26.42 6.17 -9.12
C SER A 311 -25.91 6.07 -7.68
N THR A 312 -25.01 5.11 -7.42
CA THR A 312 -24.35 4.94 -6.11
C THR A 312 -23.53 6.18 -5.74
N LEU A 313 -22.76 6.72 -6.68
CA LEU A 313 -21.97 7.94 -6.49
C LEU A 313 -22.87 9.17 -6.23
N SER A 314 -23.96 9.31 -6.97
CA SER A 314 -24.95 10.37 -6.82
C SER A 314 -25.61 10.34 -5.43
N ALA A 315 -26.06 9.18 -4.98
CA ALA A 315 -26.64 9.00 -3.65
C ALA A 315 -25.65 9.42 -2.54
N LYS A 316 -24.40 8.94 -2.62
CA LYS A 316 -23.36 9.31 -1.65
C LYS A 316 -23.06 10.81 -1.65
N VAL A 317 -22.86 11.43 -2.83
CA VAL A 317 -22.56 12.87 -2.92
C VAL A 317 -23.74 13.74 -2.48
N ALA A 318 -24.98 13.31 -2.72
CA ALA A 318 -26.18 13.97 -2.19
C ALA A 318 -26.21 13.97 -0.64
N GLU A 319 -25.84 12.87 0.02
CA GLU A 319 -25.69 12.81 1.48
C GLU A 319 -24.54 13.68 2.03
N MET A 320 -23.55 13.99 1.20
CA MET A 320 -22.37 14.78 1.58
C MET A 320 -22.49 16.28 1.34
N THR A 321 -23.45 16.74 0.53
CA THR A 321 -23.68 18.16 0.23
C THR A 321 -22.41 18.88 -0.27
N ILE A 322 -21.65 18.24 -1.16
CA ILE A 322 -20.33 18.72 -1.60
C ILE A 322 -20.47 20.03 -2.41
N PRO A 323 -19.89 21.16 -1.98
CA PRO A 323 -19.97 22.42 -2.73
C PRO A 323 -19.29 22.30 -4.11
N GLY A 324 -20.07 22.51 -5.17
CA GLY A 324 -19.57 22.59 -6.56
C GLY A 324 -19.36 21.25 -7.28
N ALA A 325 -19.53 20.11 -6.62
CA ALA A 325 -19.43 18.78 -7.26
C ALA A 325 -20.79 18.35 -7.83
N ASP A 326 -21.21 18.97 -8.93
CA ASP A 326 -22.48 18.66 -9.58
C ASP A 326 -22.42 17.37 -10.42
N ILE A 327 -23.10 16.32 -9.96
CA ILE A 327 -23.24 15.02 -10.66
C ILE A 327 -24.41 15.04 -11.66
N ALA A 328 -25.35 15.99 -11.58
CA ALA A 328 -26.54 15.99 -12.44
C ALA A 328 -26.22 15.95 -13.95
N PRO A 329 -25.18 16.61 -14.49
CA PRO A 329 -24.76 16.46 -15.88
C PRO A 329 -24.35 15.03 -16.23
N MET A 330 -23.55 14.38 -15.37
CA MET A 330 -23.10 12.99 -15.55
C MET A 330 -24.27 12.00 -15.49
N ALA A 331 -25.15 12.14 -14.49
CA ALA A 331 -26.32 11.30 -14.34
C ALA A 331 -27.27 11.44 -15.54
N THR A 332 -27.42 12.65 -16.08
CA THR A 332 -28.20 12.91 -17.29
C THR A 332 -27.58 12.23 -18.52
N THR A 333 -26.28 12.40 -18.74
CA THR A 333 -25.59 11.79 -19.90
C THR A 333 -25.55 10.26 -19.81
N VAL A 334 -25.38 9.69 -18.61
CA VAL A 334 -25.45 8.22 -18.41
C VAL A 334 -26.87 7.69 -18.62
N SER A 335 -27.89 8.38 -18.12
CA SER A 335 -29.29 8.02 -18.40
C SER A 335 -29.57 7.99 -19.90
N GLN A 336 -29.16 9.04 -20.65
CA GLN A 336 -29.27 9.10 -22.10
C GLN A 336 -28.50 7.98 -22.83
N LEU A 337 -27.33 7.58 -22.30
CA LEU A 337 -26.50 6.50 -22.83
C LEU A 337 -27.15 5.12 -22.65
N THR A 338 -27.65 4.82 -21.45
CA THR A 338 -28.41 3.60 -21.17
C THR A 338 -29.67 3.53 -22.04
N ASP A 339 -30.37 4.65 -22.19
CA ASP A 339 -31.55 4.80 -23.05
C ASP A 339 -31.25 4.53 -24.53
N ALA A 340 -30.15 5.08 -25.06
CA ALA A 340 -29.72 4.86 -26.44
C ALA A 340 -29.40 3.38 -26.68
N ILE A 341 -28.64 2.76 -25.77
CA ILE A 341 -28.28 1.34 -25.85
C ILE A 341 -29.52 0.44 -25.75
N HIS A 342 -30.45 0.74 -24.84
CA HIS A 342 -31.69 -0.03 -24.69
C HIS A 342 -32.60 0.05 -25.93
N ARG A 343 -32.61 1.19 -26.62
CA ARG A 343 -33.32 1.37 -27.90
C ARG A 343 -32.55 0.87 -29.13
N GLY A 344 -31.32 0.40 -28.97
CA GLY A 344 -30.44 -0.01 -30.07
C GLY A 344 -29.87 1.14 -30.92
N ASP A 345 -29.95 2.38 -30.42
CA ASP A 345 -29.40 3.57 -31.07
C ASP A 345 -27.88 3.68 -30.84
N MET A 346 -27.14 2.79 -31.51
CA MET A 346 -25.68 2.74 -31.43
C MET A 346 -24.99 3.91 -32.14
N PHE A 347 -25.72 4.78 -32.85
CA PHE A 347 -25.18 5.99 -33.46
C PHE A 347 -25.04 7.14 -32.46
N ALA A 348 -25.94 7.23 -31.47
CA ALA A 348 -25.84 8.21 -30.37
C ALA A 348 -24.72 7.87 -29.35
N VAL A 349 -24.42 6.58 -29.17
CA VAL A 349 -23.50 6.06 -28.13
C VAL A 349 -22.11 6.72 -28.12
N PRO A 350 -21.38 6.83 -29.26
CA PRO A 350 -20.06 7.47 -29.26
C PRO A 350 -20.08 8.95 -28.86
N ALA A 351 -21.12 9.70 -29.25
CA ALA A 351 -21.26 11.12 -28.90
C ALA A 351 -21.57 11.32 -27.41
N LEU A 352 -22.38 10.43 -26.83
CA LEU A 352 -22.68 10.42 -25.39
C LEU A 352 -21.45 10.05 -24.56
N LEU A 353 -20.64 9.07 -24.99
CA LEU A 353 -19.36 8.74 -24.35
C LEU A 353 -18.34 9.88 -24.43
N ALA A 354 -18.25 10.56 -25.58
CA ALA A 354 -17.40 11.74 -25.76
C ALA A 354 -17.85 12.94 -24.91
N THR A 355 -19.14 13.00 -24.54
CA THR A 355 -19.69 14.01 -23.63
C THR A 355 -19.46 13.64 -22.16
N LEU A 356 -19.59 12.35 -21.82
CA LEU A 356 -19.44 11.84 -20.45
C LEU A 356 -17.99 11.88 -19.95
N THR A 357 -17.02 11.59 -20.82
CA THR A 357 -15.60 11.57 -20.48
C THR A 357 -15.10 12.87 -19.85
N PRO A 358 -15.29 14.07 -20.44
CA PRO A 358 -14.87 15.33 -19.82
C PRO A 358 -15.69 15.68 -18.56
N GLN A 359 -16.95 15.23 -18.43
CA GLN A 359 -17.72 15.42 -17.20
C GLN A 359 -17.11 14.65 -16.02
N VAL A 360 -16.75 13.37 -16.22
CA VAL A 360 -16.06 12.55 -15.21
C VAL A 360 -14.72 13.16 -14.81
N ILE A 361 -13.94 13.67 -15.78
CA ILE A 361 -12.67 14.37 -15.51
C ILE A 361 -12.90 15.66 -14.72
N SER A 362 -13.93 16.45 -15.05
CA SER A 362 -14.27 17.68 -14.34
C SER A 362 -14.67 17.42 -12.90
N PHE A 363 -15.54 16.42 -12.67
CA PHE A 363 -15.94 15.99 -11.33
C PHE A 363 -14.73 15.52 -10.51
N ALA A 364 -13.88 14.66 -11.08
CA ALA A 364 -12.66 14.19 -10.41
C ALA A 364 -11.69 15.34 -10.08
N SER A 365 -11.56 16.34 -10.96
CA SER A 365 -10.72 17.53 -10.75
C SER A 365 -11.26 18.45 -9.64
N GLN A 366 -12.56 18.74 -9.66
CA GLN A 366 -13.22 19.53 -8.61
C GLN A 366 -13.12 18.85 -7.24
N PHE A 367 -13.39 17.55 -7.20
CA PHE A 367 -13.30 16.74 -5.99
C PHE A 367 -11.85 16.63 -5.47
N SER A 368 -10.87 16.46 -6.36
CA SER A 368 -9.44 16.48 -6.02
C SER A 368 -8.98 17.84 -5.48
N SER A 369 -9.47 18.95 -6.05
CA SER A 369 -9.17 20.32 -5.57
C SER A 369 -9.78 20.61 -4.19
N MET A 370 -11.03 20.18 -3.97
CA MET A 370 -11.69 20.23 -2.66
C MET A 370 -10.89 19.44 -1.62
N ILE A 371 -10.54 18.19 -1.93
CA ILE A 371 -9.70 17.36 -1.08
C ILE A 371 -8.37 18.05 -0.80
N GLY A 372 -7.62 18.47 -1.82
CA GLY A 372 -6.32 19.12 -1.67
C GLY A 372 -6.38 20.35 -0.76
N THR A 373 -7.48 21.09 -0.79
CA THR A 373 -7.75 22.21 0.14
C THR A 373 -7.90 21.73 1.59
N VAL A 374 -8.61 20.64 1.83
CA VAL A 374 -8.71 20.00 3.16
C VAL A 374 -7.34 19.46 3.61
N VAL A 375 -6.63 18.72 2.74
CA VAL A 375 -5.29 18.17 3.02
C VAL A 375 -4.30 19.25 3.41
N SER A 376 -4.27 20.37 2.67
CA SER A 376 -3.32 21.47 2.89
C SER A 376 -3.40 22.11 4.29
N LYS A 377 -4.52 21.91 4.99
CA LYS A 377 -4.74 22.45 6.34
C LYS A 377 -4.41 21.43 7.44
N LEU A 378 -4.33 20.13 7.13
CA LEU A 378 -4.10 19.09 8.14
C LEU A 378 -2.70 19.19 8.78
N PRO A 379 -2.57 18.98 10.09
CA PRO A 379 -1.32 19.06 10.82
C PRO A 379 -0.49 17.76 10.67
N ILE A 380 -0.10 17.40 9.44
CA ILE A 380 0.54 16.11 9.10
C ILE A 380 1.75 15.78 10.02
N ASN A 381 2.56 16.79 10.37
CA ASN A 381 3.70 16.63 11.27
C ASN A 381 3.33 16.13 12.68
N GLU A 382 2.11 16.41 13.18
CA GLU A 382 1.65 15.88 14.46
C GLU A 382 1.32 14.39 14.35
N TYR A 383 0.71 13.94 13.24
CA TYR A 383 0.42 12.53 12.96
C TYR A 383 1.70 11.70 12.79
N ILE A 384 2.71 12.26 12.11
CA ILE A 384 4.06 11.65 12.04
C ILE A 384 4.62 11.49 13.47
N ALA A 385 4.53 12.54 14.29
CA ALA A 385 5.06 12.51 15.66
C ALA A 385 4.32 11.54 16.60
N ILE A 386 3.02 11.30 16.36
CA ILE A 386 2.22 10.25 17.02
C ILE A 386 2.76 8.87 16.63
N GLY A 387 2.91 8.60 15.32
CA GLY A 387 3.46 7.34 14.81
C GLY A 387 4.85 7.02 15.38
N THR A 388 5.75 8.01 15.46
CA THR A 388 7.08 7.85 16.08
C THR A 388 7.03 7.51 17.58
N THR A 389 6.02 8.01 18.32
CA THR A 389 5.85 7.63 19.74
C THR A 389 5.18 6.27 19.88
N ALA A 390 4.16 5.93 19.08
CA ALA A 390 3.53 4.62 19.07
C ALA A 390 4.53 3.51 18.72
N ALA A 391 5.38 3.71 17.71
CA ALA A 391 6.47 2.79 17.37
C ALA A 391 7.43 2.57 18.56
N ARG A 392 7.83 3.64 19.27
CA ARG A 392 8.69 3.54 20.45
C ARG A 392 8.02 2.82 21.63
N ILE A 393 6.70 2.97 21.81
CA ILE A 393 5.92 2.22 22.79
C ILE A 393 5.95 0.73 22.45
N SER A 394 5.66 0.36 21.20
CA SER A 394 5.73 -1.02 20.70
C SER A 394 7.13 -1.63 20.89
N THR A 395 8.19 -0.93 20.51
CA THR A 395 9.58 -1.39 20.74
C THR A 395 9.89 -1.57 22.23
N ASN A 396 9.43 -0.67 23.10
CA ASN A 396 9.63 -0.79 24.55
C ASN A 396 8.80 -1.93 25.15
N ALA A 397 7.58 -2.19 24.66
CA ALA A 397 6.73 -3.30 25.11
C ALA A 397 7.35 -4.65 24.73
N ALA A 398 7.72 -4.84 23.47
CA ALA A 398 8.39 -6.04 22.98
C ALA A 398 9.75 -6.30 23.67
N ALA A 399 10.46 -5.23 24.07
CA ALA A 399 11.68 -5.32 24.87
C ALA A 399 11.44 -5.47 26.39
N GLN A 400 10.20 -5.63 26.84
CA GLN A 400 9.79 -5.69 28.26
C GLN A 400 10.26 -4.48 29.10
N ASN A 401 10.50 -3.34 28.46
CA ASN A 401 10.98 -2.10 29.07
C ASN A 401 9.81 -1.26 29.60
N TYR A 402 9.04 -1.84 30.52
CA TYR A 402 7.83 -1.21 31.09
C TYR A 402 8.10 0.11 31.84
N VAL A 403 9.37 0.39 32.19
CA VAL A 403 9.78 1.65 32.84
C VAL A 403 9.66 2.87 31.91
N ALA A 404 9.83 2.68 30.60
CA ALA A 404 9.72 3.76 29.60
C ALA A 404 8.28 4.04 29.18
N LEU A 405 7.39 3.04 29.25
CA LEU A 405 6.02 3.13 28.73
C LEU A 405 5.20 4.30 29.34
N PRO A 406 5.18 4.58 30.65
CA PRO A 406 4.33 5.65 31.20
C PRO A 406 4.66 7.04 30.64
N ALA A 407 5.94 7.32 30.38
CA ALA A 407 6.37 8.60 29.82
C ALA A 407 5.99 8.72 28.33
N ASP A 408 6.16 7.64 27.57
CA ASP A 408 5.79 7.62 26.16
C ASP A 408 4.28 7.60 25.94
N LEU A 409 3.50 6.92 26.79
CA LEU A 409 2.04 6.94 26.79
C LEU A 409 1.49 8.34 27.13
N GLY A 410 2.01 8.99 28.17
CA GLY A 410 1.65 10.37 28.50
C GLY A 410 1.97 11.35 27.35
N LYS A 411 3.08 11.13 26.65
CA LYS A 411 3.46 11.88 25.45
C LYS A 411 2.52 11.59 24.27
N LEU A 412 2.16 10.33 24.02
CA LEU A 412 1.25 9.91 22.97
C LEU A 412 -0.12 10.59 23.14
N VAL A 413 -0.71 10.50 24.33
CA VAL A 413 -1.97 11.16 24.68
C VAL A 413 -1.90 12.68 24.42
N GLY A 414 -0.80 13.32 24.83
CA GLY A 414 -0.58 14.75 24.56
C GLY A 414 -0.49 15.09 23.07
N GLN A 415 0.22 14.27 22.29
CA GLN A 415 0.37 14.44 20.84
C GLN A 415 -0.95 14.22 20.10
N VAL A 416 -1.70 13.15 20.40
CA VAL A 416 -3.00 12.87 19.78
C VAL A 416 -4.01 13.97 20.08
N ASN A 417 -4.10 14.41 21.34
CA ASN A 417 -4.98 15.53 21.73
C ASN A 417 -4.57 16.86 21.06
N ASN A 418 -3.29 17.06 20.74
CA ASN A 418 -2.83 18.22 19.96
C ASN A 418 -3.20 18.08 18.47
N ALA A 419 -2.92 16.92 17.86
CA ALA A 419 -3.23 16.62 16.46
C ALA A 419 -4.72 16.77 16.18
N VAL A 420 -5.59 16.14 16.98
CA VAL A 420 -7.05 16.22 16.82
C VAL A 420 -7.54 17.66 16.96
N ARG A 421 -7.11 18.42 17.98
CA ARG A 421 -7.51 19.84 18.11
C ARG A 421 -7.02 20.71 16.96
N LYS A 422 -5.85 20.44 16.38
CA LYS A 422 -5.35 21.13 15.20
C LYS A 422 -6.13 20.74 13.94
N THR A 423 -6.44 19.45 13.76
CA THR A 423 -7.30 18.93 12.67
C THR A 423 -8.70 19.53 12.73
N LEU A 424 -9.38 19.49 13.88
CA LEU A 424 -10.72 20.08 14.05
C LEU A 424 -10.77 21.59 13.72
N ARG A 425 -9.68 22.32 13.96
CA ARG A 425 -9.53 23.75 13.57
C ARG A 425 -9.12 23.97 12.12
N ALA A 426 -8.54 22.96 11.49
CA ALA A 426 -8.08 22.98 10.11
C ALA A 426 -9.20 22.62 9.12
N LEU A 427 -10.12 21.74 9.53
CA LEU A 427 -11.29 21.39 8.74
C LEU A 427 -12.25 22.59 8.66
N PRO A 428 -12.71 22.99 7.46
CA PRO A 428 -13.77 23.99 7.30
C PRO A 428 -15.13 23.36 7.62
N LEU A 429 -15.37 23.11 8.91
CA LEU A 429 -16.54 22.39 9.44
C LEU A 429 -17.89 23.01 9.02
N ASP A 430 -17.94 24.34 8.87
CA ASP A 430 -19.14 25.07 8.44
C ASP A 430 -19.46 24.87 6.93
N GLU A 431 -18.49 24.45 6.13
CA GLU A 431 -18.65 24.24 4.67
C GLU A 431 -19.00 22.78 4.32
N PHE A 432 -18.87 21.83 5.27
CA PHE A 432 -18.99 20.39 5.02
C PHE A 432 -19.75 19.64 6.14
N PRO A 433 -21.08 19.47 6.03
CA PRO A 433 -21.91 18.82 7.06
C PRO A 433 -21.50 17.40 7.45
N LEU A 434 -20.80 16.66 6.58
CA LEU A 434 -20.26 15.34 6.91
C LEU A 434 -18.96 15.41 7.72
N LEU A 435 -18.13 16.45 7.55
CA LEU A 435 -16.98 16.67 8.43
C LEU A 435 -17.44 17.04 9.86
N ASN A 436 -18.63 17.63 10.03
CA ASN A 436 -19.24 17.77 11.36
C ASN A 436 -19.54 16.41 12.00
N ARG A 437 -20.16 15.46 11.28
CA ARG A 437 -20.41 14.10 11.83
C ARG A 437 -19.11 13.36 12.19
N LEU A 438 -18.02 13.57 11.45
CA LEU A 438 -16.69 13.08 11.84
C LEU A 438 -16.15 13.82 13.07
N ALA A 439 -16.23 15.15 13.11
CA ALA A 439 -15.80 15.98 14.24
C ALA A 439 -16.55 15.67 15.55
N ASP A 440 -17.86 15.41 15.48
CA ASP A 440 -18.72 15.02 16.60
C ASP A 440 -18.33 13.65 17.18
N ASN A 441 -17.76 12.76 16.37
CA ASN A 441 -17.18 11.49 16.85
C ASN A 441 -15.73 11.65 17.33
N LEU A 442 -14.96 12.60 16.78
CA LEU A 442 -13.57 12.92 17.14
C LEU A 442 -13.45 13.83 18.39
N THR A 443 -14.27 13.62 19.41
CA THR A 443 -14.19 14.41 20.65
C THR A 443 -12.89 14.10 21.41
N PRO A 444 -12.31 15.08 22.16
CA PRO A 444 -11.12 14.84 22.97
C PRO A 444 -11.26 13.73 24.02
N GLY A 445 -12.49 13.42 24.46
CA GLY A 445 -12.78 12.31 25.37
C GLY A 445 -12.70 10.97 24.66
N ARG A 446 -13.48 10.78 23.59
CA ARG A 446 -13.48 9.53 22.81
C ARG A 446 -12.12 9.20 22.21
N VAL A 447 -11.39 10.22 21.74
CA VAL A 447 -10.01 10.08 21.26
C VAL A 447 -9.04 9.68 22.39
N LEU A 448 -9.26 10.16 23.62
CA LEU A 448 -8.47 9.71 24.78
C LEU A 448 -8.78 8.25 25.11
N ASP A 449 -10.06 7.86 25.11
CA ASP A 449 -10.50 6.49 25.38
C ASP A 449 -9.96 5.51 24.32
N GLU A 450 -10.03 5.88 23.02
CA GLU A 450 -9.44 5.10 21.92
C GLU A 450 -7.91 4.94 22.07
N VAL A 451 -7.19 6.00 22.46
CA VAL A 451 -5.74 5.93 22.73
C VAL A 451 -5.42 5.08 23.96
N LEU A 452 -6.26 5.10 25.00
CA LEU A 452 -6.10 4.27 26.19
C LEU A 452 -6.39 2.80 25.89
N ASN A 453 -7.36 2.49 25.04
CA ASN A 453 -7.64 1.14 24.56
C ASN A 453 -6.46 0.59 23.74
N TYR A 454 -5.95 1.38 22.79
CA TYR A 454 -4.75 1.04 22.00
C TYR A 454 -3.49 0.92 22.88
N ALA A 455 -3.34 1.75 23.92
CA ALA A 455 -2.28 1.60 24.91
C ALA A 455 -2.41 0.31 25.74
N THR A 456 -3.63 -0.16 25.96
CA THR A 456 -3.92 -1.37 26.73
C THR A 456 -3.66 -2.62 25.91
N SER A 457 -4.01 -2.64 24.60
CA SER A 457 -3.64 -3.75 23.71
C SER A 457 -2.12 -3.84 23.47
N LEU A 458 -1.41 -2.71 23.43
CA LEU A 458 0.06 -2.71 23.45
C LEU A 458 0.66 -3.22 24.78
N ALA A 459 -0.12 -3.28 25.87
CA ALA A 459 0.33 -3.78 27.17
C ALA A 459 0.04 -5.28 27.39
N THR A 460 -0.88 -5.88 26.61
CA THR A 460 -1.13 -7.34 26.61
C THR A 460 -0.15 -8.12 25.74
N ASP A 461 0.60 -7.43 24.87
CA ASP A 461 1.57 -8.00 23.91
C ASP A 461 0.95 -8.99 22.89
N SER A 462 -0.39 -8.96 22.72
CA SER A 462 -1.15 -9.77 21.77
C SER A 462 -0.58 -9.69 20.34
N HIS A 463 -0.14 -8.51 19.91
CA HIS A 463 0.46 -8.32 18.60
C HIS A 463 1.72 -9.19 18.35
N ASN A 464 2.47 -9.57 19.39
CA ASN A 464 3.66 -10.41 19.30
C ASN A 464 3.43 -11.85 19.83
N SER A 465 2.19 -12.20 20.20
CA SER A 465 1.86 -13.47 20.85
C SER A 465 1.75 -14.67 19.87
N TYR A 466 1.56 -14.40 18.57
CA TYR A 466 1.16 -15.37 17.54
C TYR A 466 2.03 -16.63 17.35
N ALA A 467 3.26 -16.66 17.90
CA ALA A 467 4.13 -17.84 17.87
C ALA A 467 4.15 -18.65 19.19
N ASN A 468 3.50 -18.15 20.25
CA ASN A 468 3.61 -18.69 21.60
C ASN A 468 2.25 -18.95 22.27
N GLU A 469 1.24 -18.11 21.99
CA GLU A 469 -0.11 -18.25 22.56
C GLU A 469 -1.05 -19.01 21.61
N PRO A 470 -1.90 -19.92 22.12
CA PRO A 470 -2.90 -20.61 21.32
C PRO A 470 -3.96 -19.66 20.74
N MET A 471 -4.15 -19.73 19.41
CA MET A 471 -5.14 -18.94 18.68
C MET A 471 -6.37 -19.77 18.27
N ALA A 472 -6.37 -21.07 18.53
CA ALA A 472 -7.44 -22.00 18.18
C ALA A 472 -7.70 -23.04 19.29
N ASP A 473 -8.94 -23.55 19.38
CA ASP A 473 -9.38 -24.56 20.37
C ASP A 473 -8.54 -25.85 20.37
N ASN A 474 -7.83 -26.12 19.27
CA ASN A 474 -6.94 -27.27 19.09
C ASN A 474 -5.54 -27.08 19.75
N GLY A 475 -5.27 -25.91 20.34
CA GLY A 475 -4.01 -25.55 20.98
C GLY A 475 -2.93 -24.97 20.05
N ARG A 476 -3.21 -24.81 18.75
CA ARG A 476 -2.28 -24.23 17.78
C ARG A 476 -2.10 -22.73 17.96
N THR A 477 -0.88 -22.27 17.78
CA THR A 477 -0.55 -20.85 17.67
C THR A 477 -0.93 -20.31 16.28
N GLY A 478 -0.87 -18.99 16.10
CA GLY A 478 -1.10 -18.39 14.78
C GLY A 478 -0.05 -18.80 13.74
N ALA A 479 1.19 -19.00 14.17
CA ALA A 479 2.26 -19.53 13.33
C ALA A 479 1.99 -20.98 12.90
N ASP A 480 1.46 -21.82 13.80
CA ASP A 480 1.08 -23.20 13.47
C ASP A 480 -0.04 -23.27 12.42
N GLU A 481 -1.06 -22.40 12.51
CA GLU A 481 -2.17 -22.42 11.54
C GLU A 481 -1.71 -21.93 10.15
N LEU A 482 -0.85 -20.91 10.05
CA LEU A 482 -0.23 -20.55 8.77
C LEU A 482 0.71 -21.63 8.22
N THR A 483 1.51 -22.28 9.08
CA THR A 483 2.36 -23.42 8.68
C THR A 483 1.51 -24.56 8.12
N ASN A 484 0.41 -24.89 8.81
CA ASN A 484 -0.53 -25.92 8.39
C ASN A 484 -1.25 -25.58 7.08
N LEU A 485 -1.62 -24.31 6.86
CA LEU A 485 -2.15 -23.80 5.60
C LEU A 485 -1.16 -24.04 4.45
N PHE A 486 0.07 -23.55 4.56
CA PHE A 486 1.05 -23.66 3.48
C PHE A 486 1.42 -25.12 3.20
N ARG A 487 1.71 -25.93 4.24
CA ARG A 487 1.93 -27.38 4.13
C ARG A 487 0.81 -28.08 3.34
N THR A 488 -0.44 -27.82 3.70
CA THR A 488 -1.61 -28.42 3.05
C THR A 488 -1.75 -28.00 1.59
N ARG A 489 -1.44 -26.73 1.27
CA ARG A 489 -1.59 -26.17 -0.08
C ARG A 489 -0.41 -26.50 -1.01
N ILE A 490 0.79 -26.73 -0.47
CA ILE A 490 1.96 -27.26 -1.21
C ILE A 490 1.72 -28.73 -1.57
N THR A 491 1.32 -29.55 -0.58
CA THR A 491 1.05 -30.99 -0.80
C THR A 491 -0.21 -31.26 -1.61
N ASN A 492 -1.23 -30.40 -1.50
CA ASN A 492 -2.45 -30.48 -2.30
C ASN A 492 -2.97 -29.08 -2.72
N PRO A 493 -2.56 -28.58 -3.89
CA PRO A 493 -3.00 -27.28 -4.44
C PRO A 493 -4.51 -27.17 -4.73
N THR A 494 -5.31 -28.22 -4.52
CA THR A 494 -6.78 -28.20 -4.64
C THR A 494 -7.51 -28.27 -3.30
N ALA A 495 -6.80 -28.50 -2.19
CA ALA A 495 -7.41 -28.55 -0.86
C ALA A 495 -8.05 -27.22 -0.47
N GLN A 496 -9.31 -27.25 -0.03
CA GLN A 496 -9.98 -26.06 0.51
C GLN A 496 -9.36 -25.67 1.85
N ILE A 497 -9.30 -24.37 2.12
CA ILE A 497 -8.96 -23.86 3.45
C ILE A 497 -10.16 -24.11 4.36
N ALA A 498 -9.98 -24.97 5.37
CA ALA A 498 -10.97 -25.16 6.43
C ALA A 498 -10.84 -24.04 7.47
N SER A 499 -11.96 -23.48 7.93
CA SER A 499 -12.05 -22.49 9.01
C SER A 499 -12.28 -23.14 10.36
#